data_AF-A0A0H2TXT7-F1
#
_entry.id   AF-A0A0H2TXT7-F1
#
_cell.length_a   1.000
_cell.length_b   1.000
_cell.length_c   1.000
_cell.angle_alpha   90.00
_cell.angle_beta   90.00
_cell.angle_gamma   90.00
#
_symmetry.space_group_name_H-M   'P 1'
#
loop_
_entity.id
_entity.type
_entity.pdbx_description
1 polymer ?
#
loop_
_entity_poly.entity_id
_entity_poly.type
_entity_poly.pdbx_seq_one_letter_code
_entity_poly.pdbx_strand_id
1 'polypeptide(L)'
;GFLLRLVAPTAEPRGDLWLIDPATTAACKEAFFAVFDASEGEDRRQLERDVEEVYGGVERLRDLDRALIGWTSWQFDVTPYDGFRGLLERLAEKSLYQMRLWDNCFDPGLQETLNPGDPWSMAWEV
;
A
#
# COMPACT_ATOMS: atom_id res chain seq x y z
N GLY A 1 9.11 -9.49 7.53
CA GLY A 1 8.35 -8.48 6.77
C GLY A 1 9.29 -7.37 6.37
N PHE A 2 9.09 -6.79 5.19
CA PHE A 2 9.82 -5.59 4.77
C PHE A 2 8.97 -4.38 5.15
N LEU A 3 9.55 -3.42 5.86
CA LEU A 3 8.90 -2.17 6.23
C LEU A 3 9.35 -1.09 5.24
N LEU A 4 8.44 -0.58 4.42
CA LEU A 4 8.71 0.59 3.59
C LEU A 4 8.19 1.82 4.33
N ARG A 5 9.12 2.59 4.90
CA ARG A 5 8.77 3.83 5.61
C ARG A 5 8.72 4.98 4.63
N LEU A 6 7.53 5.53 4.40
CA LEU A 6 7.37 6.77 3.64
C LEU A 6 7.68 7.95 4.57
N VAL A 7 8.90 8.45 4.52
CA VAL A 7 9.29 9.64 5.28
C VAL A 7 9.06 10.87 4.41
N ALA A 8 8.08 11.70 4.78
CA ALA A 8 7.98 13.05 4.22
C ALA A 8 9.18 13.89 4.71
N PRO A 9 9.79 14.72 3.85
CA PRO A 9 11.03 15.46 4.16
C PRO A 9 10.85 16.60 5.18
N THR A 10 9.65 16.85 5.68
CA THR A 10 9.37 17.92 6.66
C THR A 10 8.66 17.36 7.89
N ALA A 11 8.73 18.09 9.01
CA ALA A 11 8.31 17.67 10.36
C ALA A 11 6.79 17.42 10.58
N GLU A 12 6.08 17.05 9.52
CA GLU A 12 4.63 16.89 9.41
C GLU A 12 4.25 15.42 9.05
N PRO A 13 2.95 15.06 9.07
CA PRO A 13 2.47 13.85 9.72
C PRO A 13 2.94 12.57 9.03
N ARG A 14 3.19 11.55 9.84
CA ARG A 14 3.90 10.33 9.44
C ARG A 14 2.92 9.31 8.89
N GLY A 15 3.32 8.66 7.80
CA GLY A 15 2.62 7.49 7.28
C GLY A 15 3.60 6.34 7.11
N ASP A 16 3.13 5.13 7.34
CA ASP A 16 3.92 3.92 7.14
C ASP A 16 3.20 3.01 6.15
N LEU A 17 3.96 2.40 5.23
CA LEU A 17 3.46 1.34 4.36
C LEU A 17 4.03 0.01 4.83
N TRP A 18 3.15 -0.94 5.14
CA TRP A 18 3.55 -2.25 5.63
C TRP A 18 3.25 -3.29 4.57
N LEU A 19 4.31 -3.93 4.08
CA LEU A 19 4.21 -5.15 3.29
C LEU A 19 4.20 -6.33 4.25
N ILE A 20 3.04 -6.94 4.39
CA ILE A 20 2.81 -8.06 5.28
C ILE A 20 3.42 -9.31 4.65
N ASP A 21 4.09 -10.13 5.46
CA ASP A 21 4.69 -11.36 4.97
C ASP A 21 3.61 -12.40 4.56
N PRO A 22 3.96 -13.42 3.76
CA PRO A 22 2.98 -14.37 3.24
C PRO A 22 2.30 -15.20 4.33
N ALA A 23 3.01 -15.56 5.41
CA ALA A 23 2.43 -16.38 6.48
C ALA A 23 1.37 -15.58 7.26
N THR A 24 1.68 -14.34 7.61
CA THR A 24 0.72 -13.43 8.25
C THR A 24 -0.44 -13.11 7.31
N THR A 25 -0.17 -12.87 6.02
CA THR A 25 -1.22 -12.63 5.00
C THR A 25 -2.16 -13.83 4.89
N ALA A 26 -1.62 -15.05 4.83
CA ALA A 26 -2.42 -16.28 4.76
C ALA A 26 -3.31 -16.45 6.00
N ALA A 27 -2.78 -16.21 7.21
CA ALA A 27 -3.55 -16.28 8.45
C ALA A 27 -4.71 -15.26 8.48
N CYS A 28 -4.45 -14.02 8.01
CA CYS A 28 -5.50 -13.01 7.90
C CYS A 28 -6.58 -13.41 6.88
N LYS A 29 -6.18 -13.95 5.73
CA LYS A 29 -7.13 -14.46 4.72
C LYS A 29 -7.96 -15.61 5.27
N GLU A 30 -7.35 -16.55 5.96
CA GLU A 30 -8.06 -17.68 6.59
C GLU A 30 -9.12 -17.18 7.58
N ALA A 31 -8.76 -16.23 8.46
CA ALA A 31 -9.70 -15.62 9.39
C ALA A 31 -10.85 -14.90 8.67
N PHE A 32 -10.55 -14.16 7.59
CA PHE A 32 -11.57 -13.51 6.77
C PHE A 32 -12.51 -14.54 6.14
N PHE A 33 -11.97 -15.56 5.48
CA PHE A 33 -12.77 -16.57 4.77
C PHE A 33 -13.61 -17.42 5.73
N ALA A 34 -13.13 -17.68 6.95
CA ALA A 34 -13.93 -18.34 7.99
C ALA A 34 -15.20 -17.53 8.33
N VAL A 35 -15.10 -16.20 8.41
CA VAL A 35 -16.25 -15.33 8.63
C VAL A 35 -17.11 -15.26 7.37
N PHE A 36 -16.48 -15.05 6.20
CA PHE A 36 -17.16 -14.92 4.91
C PHE A 36 -18.03 -16.15 4.57
N ASP A 37 -17.48 -17.35 4.77
CA ASP A 37 -18.17 -18.61 4.47
C ASP A 37 -19.30 -18.90 5.48
N ALA A 38 -19.18 -18.41 6.72
CA ALA A 38 -20.23 -18.48 7.73
C ALA A 38 -21.29 -17.38 7.60
N SER A 39 -21.07 -16.37 6.75
CA SER A 39 -21.96 -15.22 6.57
C SER A 39 -23.05 -15.52 5.53
N GLU A 40 -24.25 -14.98 5.77
CA GLU A 40 -25.38 -15.04 4.85
C GLU A 40 -26.05 -13.67 4.68
N GLY A 41 -26.91 -13.53 3.67
CA GLY A 41 -27.79 -12.37 3.53
C GLY A 41 -27.05 -11.05 3.31
N GLU A 42 -27.31 -10.08 4.18
CA GLU A 42 -26.75 -8.72 4.09
C GLU A 42 -25.28 -8.69 4.50
N ASP A 43 -24.91 -9.43 5.54
CA ASP A 43 -23.53 -9.44 6.06
C ASP A 43 -22.57 -9.98 4.99
N ARG A 44 -22.95 -11.05 4.30
CA ARG A 44 -22.16 -11.57 3.18
C ARG A 44 -22.03 -10.55 2.05
N ARG A 45 -23.11 -9.87 1.69
CA ARG A 45 -23.08 -8.83 0.64
C ARG A 45 -22.20 -7.65 1.02
N GLN A 46 -22.16 -7.27 2.29
CA GLN A 46 -21.27 -6.23 2.76
C GLN A 46 -19.80 -6.67 2.66
N LEU A 47 -19.47 -7.89 3.08
CA LEU A 47 -18.11 -8.42 2.93
C LEU A 47 -17.68 -8.53 1.46
N GLU A 48 -18.57 -8.97 0.57
CA GLU A 48 -18.30 -9.01 -0.88
C GLU A 48 -18.01 -7.61 -1.41
N ARG A 49 -18.78 -6.60 -0.99
CA ARG A 49 -18.57 -5.21 -1.38
C ARG A 49 -17.25 -4.65 -0.90
N ASP A 50 -16.88 -4.91 0.36
CA ASP A 50 -15.63 -4.43 0.94
C ASP A 50 -14.42 -5.01 0.20
N VAL A 51 -14.49 -6.31 -0.14
CA VAL A 51 -13.42 -6.97 -0.91
C VAL A 51 -13.39 -6.52 -2.36
N GLU A 52 -14.54 -6.27 -2.98
CA GLU A 52 -14.63 -5.71 -4.32
C GLU A 52 -13.99 -4.32 -4.39
N GLU A 53 -14.28 -3.45 -3.42
CA GLU A 53 -13.76 -2.09 -3.39
C GLU A 53 -12.23 -2.03 -3.23
N VAL A 54 -11.67 -2.94 -2.42
CA VAL A 54 -10.24 -2.94 -2.10
C VAL A 54 -9.43 -3.75 -3.10
N TYR A 55 -9.87 -4.97 -3.42
CA TYR A 55 -9.10 -5.97 -4.16
C TYR A 55 -9.66 -6.24 -5.56
N GLY A 56 -10.82 -5.70 -5.91
CA GLY A 56 -11.50 -6.02 -7.18
C GLY A 56 -12.08 -7.44 -7.21
N GLY A 57 -12.38 -8.00 -6.03
CA GLY A 57 -13.18 -9.20 -5.88
C GLY A 57 -12.56 -10.29 -5.01
N VAL A 58 -13.40 -11.26 -4.63
CA VAL A 58 -13.04 -12.33 -3.69
C VAL A 58 -11.92 -13.22 -4.23
N GLU A 59 -11.90 -13.50 -5.54
CA GLU A 59 -10.84 -14.31 -6.14
C GLU A 59 -9.49 -13.57 -6.15
N ARG A 60 -9.48 -12.23 -6.35
CA ARG A 60 -8.26 -11.41 -6.22
C ARG A 60 -7.71 -11.48 -4.79
N LEU A 61 -8.57 -11.37 -3.77
CA LEU A 61 -8.16 -11.55 -2.39
C LEU A 61 -7.61 -12.96 -2.13
N ARG A 62 -8.21 -13.99 -2.72
CA ARG A 62 -7.75 -15.38 -2.60
C ARG A 62 -6.33 -15.55 -3.16
N ASP A 63 -6.05 -14.94 -4.31
CA ASP A 63 -4.76 -14.98 -5.01
C ASP A 63 -3.68 -14.07 -4.40
N LEU A 64 -4.04 -13.19 -3.46
CA LEU A 64 -3.11 -12.25 -2.83
C LEU A 64 -2.02 -12.97 -2.02
N ASP A 65 -0.76 -12.92 -2.46
CA ASP A 65 0.39 -13.51 -1.73
C ASP A 65 0.80 -12.66 -0.51
N ARG A 66 0.77 -11.33 -0.65
CA ARG A 66 1.20 -10.38 0.39
C ARG A 66 0.25 -9.22 0.48
N ALA A 67 -0.27 -8.96 1.68
CA ALA A 67 -1.07 -7.76 1.93
C ALA A 67 -0.18 -6.51 1.98
N LEU A 68 -0.70 -5.42 1.44
CA LEU A 68 -0.10 -4.10 1.55
C LEU A 68 -1.10 -3.18 2.24
N ILE A 69 -0.69 -2.59 3.37
CA ILE A 69 -1.51 -1.63 4.10
C ILE A 69 -0.75 -0.33 4.32
N GLY A 70 -1.45 0.78 4.20
CA GLY A 70 -0.96 2.10 4.59
C GLY A 70 -1.59 2.51 5.90
N TRP A 71 -0.78 3.05 6.80
CA TRP A 71 -1.25 3.73 7.98
C TRP A 71 -0.84 5.19 7.89
N THR A 72 -1.72 6.10 8.28
CA THR A 72 -1.39 7.53 8.34
C THR A 72 -1.76 8.09 9.71
N SER A 73 -0.85 8.87 10.31
CA SER A 73 -1.04 9.40 11.65
C SER A 73 -2.13 10.47 11.75
N TRP A 74 -2.61 10.98 10.61
CA TRP A 74 -3.61 12.05 10.56
C TRP A 74 -5.03 11.56 10.26
N GLN A 75 -5.18 10.37 9.65
CA GLN A 75 -6.50 9.72 9.53
C GLN A 75 -6.73 8.69 10.64
N PHE A 76 -5.67 8.24 11.32
CA PHE A 76 -5.72 7.12 12.28
C PHE A 76 -6.29 5.81 11.70
N ASP A 77 -6.41 5.75 10.38
CA ASP A 77 -6.99 4.64 9.65
C ASP A 77 -5.89 3.81 8.97
N VAL A 78 -6.20 2.52 8.82
CA VAL A 78 -5.41 1.58 8.03
C VAL A 78 -6.12 1.41 6.68
N THR A 79 -5.43 1.76 5.60
CA THR A 79 -5.93 1.63 4.24
C THR A 79 -5.30 0.40 3.58
N PRO A 80 -6.09 -0.63 3.23
CA PRO A 80 -5.58 -1.75 2.44
C PRO A 80 -5.46 -1.37 0.95
N TYR A 81 -4.54 -2.03 0.26
CA TYR A 81 -4.34 -1.89 -1.18
C TYR A 81 -4.32 -3.26 -1.86
N ASP A 82 -4.76 -3.31 -3.13
CA ASP A 82 -4.57 -4.45 -4.02
C ASP A 82 -3.10 -4.59 -4.46
N GLY A 83 -2.26 -4.92 -3.48
CA GLY A 83 -0.82 -4.98 -3.62
C GLY A 83 -0.19 -3.66 -4.07
N PHE A 84 1.03 -3.76 -4.60
CA PHE A 84 1.81 -2.59 -5.02
C PHE A 84 1.17 -1.86 -6.20
N ARG A 85 0.50 -2.58 -7.10
CA ARG A 85 -0.20 -1.98 -8.23
C ARG A 85 -1.32 -1.05 -7.76
N GLY A 86 -2.19 -1.52 -6.87
CA GLY A 86 -3.28 -0.71 -6.34
C GLY A 86 -2.76 0.55 -5.62
N LEU A 87 -1.64 0.45 -4.90
CA LEU A 87 -0.97 1.60 -4.31
C LEU A 87 -0.53 2.61 -5.39
N LEU A 88 0.19 2.17 -6.42
CA LEU A 88 0.69 3.05 -7.49
C LEU A 88 -0.44 3.73 -8.26
N GLU A 89 -1.52 3.01 -8.55
CA GLU A 89 -2.71 3.58 -9.21
C GLU A 89 -3.32 4.70 -8.35
N ARG A 90 -3.45 4.49 -7.03
CA ARG A 90 -3.95 5.54 -6.11
C ARG A 90 -3.00 6.72 -5.99
N LEU A 91 -1.69 6.49 -5.96
CA LEU A 91 -0.70 7.58 -5.98
C LEU A 91 -0.77 8.37 -7.29
N ALA A 92 -0.91 7.69 -8.43
CA ALA A 92 -1.06 8.32 -9.73
C ALA A 92 -2.33 9.17 -9.81
N GLU A 93 -3.48 8.63 -9.39
CA GLU A 93 -4.73 9.39 -9.30
C GLU A 93 -4.58 10.64 -8.43
N LYS A 94 -4.01 10.52 -7.23
CA LYS A 94 -3.80 11.65 -6.32
C LYS A 94 -2.82 12.68 -6.90
N SER A 95 -1.80 12.24 -7.63
CA SER A 95 -0.86 13.13 -8.32
C SER A 95 -1.53 13.98 -9.41
N LEU A 96 -2.59 13.49 -10.06
CA LEU A 96 -3.34 14.27 -11.04
C LEU A 96 -4.15 15.40 -10.38
N TYR A 97 -4.61 15.22 -9.14
CA TYR A 97 -5.37 16.22 -8.40
C TYR A 97 -4.50 17.24 -7.66
N GLN A 98 -3.23 16.91 -7.40
CA GLN A 98 -2.25 17.82 -6.82
C GLN A 98 -1.08 17.97 -7.78
N MET A 99 -1.09 19.02 -8.59
CA MET A 99 0.12 19.51 -9.28
C MET A 99 1.12 20.05 -8.26
N ARG A 100 1.68 19.18 -7.42
CA ARG A 100 2.96 19.44 -6.77
C ARG A 100 4.04 19.02 -7.75
N LEU A 101 5.09 19.84 -7.83
CA LEU A 101 6.32 19.47 -8.52
C LEU A 101 6.74 18.10 -8.00
N TRP A 102 7.00 17.17 -8.92
CA TRP A 102 7.57 15.88 -8.54
C TRP A 102 8.85 16.15 -7.75
N ASP A 103 9.01 15.52 -6.60
CA ASP A 103 10.30 15.51 -5.95
C ASP A 103 11.28 14.80 -6.89
N ASN A 104 12.50 15.35 -7.06
CA ASN A 104 13.43 14.92 -8.11
C ASN A 104 13.75 13.41 -8.08
N CYS A 105 13.54 12.74 -6.94
CA CYS A 105 13.74 11.30 -6.78
C CYS A 105 12.66 10.42 -7.45
N PHE A 106 11.53 11.00 -7.88
CA PHE A 106 10.47 10.29 -8.57
C PHE A 106 10.41 10.60 -10.07
N ASP A 107 11.13 11.62 -10.57
CA ASP A 107 11.10 11.99 -11.99
C ASP A 107 11.76 10.89 -12.86
N PRO A 108 11.01 10.19 -13.73
CA PRO A 108 11.54 9.12 -14.56
C PRO A 108 12.55 9.63 -15.61
N GLY A 109 12.57 10.93 -15.92
CA GLY A 109 13.56 11.58 -16.78
C GLY A 109 14.89 11.89 -16.09
N LEU A 110 14.93 11.82 -14.75
CA LEU A 110 16.11 11.98 -13.90
C LEU A 110 16.78 10.62 -13.58
N GLN A 111 16.66 9.64 -14.47
CA GLN A 111 17.58 8.49 -14.52
C GLN A 111 18.99 8.91 -14.95
N GLU A 112 19.57 9.95 -14.34
CA GLU A 112 20.96 10.29 -14.50
C GLU A 112 21.72 9.89 -13.24
N THR A 113 22.39 8.74 -13.36
CA THR A 113 23.62 8.34 -12.67
C THR A 113 23.85 8.99 -11.30
N LEU A 114 23.55 8.25 -10.24
CA LEU A 114 24.10 8.47 -8.91
C LEU A 114 25.63 8.60 -9.02
N ASN A 115 26.12 9.84 -9.09
CA ASN A 115 27.56 10.12 -9.06
C ASN A 115 28.05 9.87 -7.63
N PRO A 116 29.15 9.11 -7.45
CA PRO A 116 29.71 8.84 -6.13
C PRO A 116 30.31 10.14 -5.60
N GLY A 117 29.52 10.89 -4.83
CA GLY A 117 29.93 12.18 -4.25
C GLY A 117 28.80 13.15 -3.94
N ASP A 118 27.56 12.87 -4.32
CA ASP A 118 26.43 13.76 -4.03
C ASP A 118 25.97 13.62 -2.57
N PRO A 119 25.82 14.68 -1.76
CA PRO A 119 25.42 14.58 -0.35
C PRO A 119 24.03 13.97 -0.11
N TRP A 120 23.24 13.85 -1.18
CA TRP A 120 21.89 13.27 -1.19
C TRP A 120 21.85 11.81 -1.64
N SER A 121 22.99 11.21 -2.04
CA SER A 121 23.09 9.77 -2.22
C SER A 121 23.13 9.10 -0.85
N MET A 122 21.97 8.98 -0.20
CA MET A 122 21.82 8.09 0.95
C MET A 122 22.06 6.66 0.46
N ALA A 123 23.20 6.11 0.84
CA ALA A 123 23.48 4.70 0.70
C ALA A 123 22.38 3.91 1.43
N TRP A 124 21.60 3.15 0.67
CA TRP A 124 20.77 2.10 1.23
C TRP A 124 21.72 0.98 1.66
N GLU A 125 22.02 0.89 2.96
CA GLU A 125 22.67 -0.30 3.52
C GLU A 125 21.64 -1.45 3.51
N VAL A 126 22.04 -2.56 2.87
CA VAL A 126 21.30 -3.82 2.75
C VAL A 126 21.59 -4.72 3.93
#